data_AF-A0A061AAJ7-F1
#
_entry.id   AF-A0A061AAJ7-F1
#
_cell.length_a   1.000
_cell.length_b   1.000
_cell.length_c   1.000
_cell.angle_alpha   90.00
_cell.angle_beta   90.00
_cell.angle_gamma   90.00
#
_symmetry.space_group_name_H-M   'P 1'
#
loop_
_entity.id
_entity.type
_entity.pdbx_description
1 polymer ?
#
loop_
_entity_poly.entity_id
_entity_poly.type
_entity_poly.pdbx_seq_one_letter_code
_entity_poly.pdbx_strand_id
1 'polypeptide(L)'
;MAEGNLYLSIFIDLYTRKIVGYSLDKHIRTSLITQNLERDIKYENPKEGLIVHTYQGTQYMSHDYLHVITNNHFINSYSDKGNQYDNAVIESFFKSFKREVLLKKYFKTKALTKLEILNNIKVYYNKKGAIHN
;
A
#
# COMPACT_ATOMS: atom_id res chain seq x y z
N MET A 1 24.35 -9.35 -10.81
CA MET A 1 24.29 -8.09 -10.05
C MET A 1 22.85 -7.87 -9.62
N ALA A 2 22.57 -7.58 -8.35
CA ALA A 2 21.20 -7.29 -7.89
C ALA A 2 20.76 -5.93 -8.45
N GLU A 3 19.58 -5.85 -9.07
CA GLU A 3 19.11 -4.67 -9.80
C GLU A 3 18.73 -3.46 -8.91
N GLY A 4 19.05 -3.48 -7.60
CA GLY A 4 18.74 -2.44 -6.62
C GLY A 4 17.35 -2.59 -5.98
N ASN A 5 16.93 -1.57 -5.22
CA ASN A 5 15.70 -1.62 -4.41
C ASN A 5 14.41 -1.50 -5.27
N LEU A 6 13.32 -2.08 -4.75
CA LEU A 6 11.95 -1.86 -5.18
C LEU A 6 11.13 -1.35 -3.98
N TYR A 7 10.24 -0.41 -4.25
CA TYR A 7 9.35 0.19 -3.27
C TYR A 7 7.91 -0.17 -3.62
N LEU A 8 7.17 -0.63 -2.61
CA LEU A 8 5.79 -1.08 -2.70
C LEU A 8 4.92 -0.17 -1.82
N SER A 9 3.89 0.46 -2.40
CA SER A 9 2.81 1.11 -1.66
C SER A 9 1.58 0.20 -1.70
N ILE A 10 0.86 0.11 -0.59
CA ILE A 10 -0.30 -0.75 -0.37
C ILE A 10 -1.35 0.05 0.39
N PHE A 11 -2.60 0.03 -0.07
CA PHE A 11 -3.77 0.49 0.67
C PHE A 11 -4.66 -0.70 1.01
N ILE A 12 -5.09 -0.74 2.26
CA ILE A 12 -5.91 -1.82 2.83
C ILE A 12 -7.19 -1.18 3.37
N ASP A 13 -8.32 -1.74 2.98
CA ASP A 13 -9.60 -1.47 3.63
C ASP A 13 -9.61 -2.17 5.00
N LEU A 14 -9.73 -1.38 6.07
CA LEU A 14 -9.68 -1.89 7.44
C LEU A 14 -10.92 -2.71 7.83
N TYR A 15 -12.07 -2.47 7.18
CA TYR A 15 -13.30 -3.22 7.43
C TYR A 15 -13.26 -4.57 6.72
N THR A 16 -12.98 -4.59 5.41
CA THR A 16 -13.01 -5.83 4.62
C THR A 16 -11.69 -6.60 4.65
N ARG A 17 -10.61 -5.98 5.15
CA ARG A 17 -9.24 -6.51 5.11
C ARG A 17 -8.71 -6.77 3.68
N LYS A 18 -9.34 -6.19 2.67
CA LYS A 18 -8.89 -6.31 1.27
C LYS A 18 -7.79 -5.32 0.97
N ILE A 19 -6.86 -5.72 0.13
CA ILE A 19 -5.93 -4.79 -0.50
C ILE A 19 -6.70 -4.12 -1.63
N VAL A 20 -7.13 -2.89 -1.37
CA VAL A 20 -7.87 -2.05 -2.34
C VAL A 20 -6.92 -1.35 -3.31
N GLY A 21 -5.64 -1.28 -2.97
CA GLY A 21 -4.65 -0.52 -3.72
C GLY A 21 -3.24 -1.01 -3.61
N TYR A 22 -2.48 -0.98 -4.72
CA TYR A 22 -1.04 -1.21 -4.69
C TYR A 22 -0.28 -0.64 -5.90
N SER A 23 0.96 -0.22 -5.65
CA SER A 23 1.88 0.26 -6.69
C SER A 23 3.33 -0.11 -6.40
N LEU A 24 4.15 -0.27 -7.45
CA LEU A 24 5.53 -0.74 -7.37
C LEU A 24 6.47 0.07 -8.27
N ASP A 25 7.48 0.69 -7.67
CA ASP A 25 8.48 1.47 -8.40
C ASP A 25 9.90 1.24 -7.88
N LYS A 26 10.90 1.65 -8.66
CA LYS A 26 12.32 1.60 -8.34
C LYS A 26 12.74 2.74 -7.40
N HIS A 27 11.88 3.75 -7.23
CA HIS A 27 12.14 4.93 -6.41
C HIS A 27 10.97 5.23 -5.47
N ILE A 28 11.27 5.67 -4.26
CA ILE A 28 10.28 6.16 -3.31
C ILE A 28 9.95 7.63 -3.64
N ARG A 29 8.89 7.83 -4.42
CA ARG A 29 8.40 9.16 -4.83
C ARG A 29 6.95 9.32 -4.40
N THR A 30 6.49 10.54 -4.19
CA THR A 30 5.06 10.82 -3.96
C THR A 30 4.18 10.25 -5.06
N SER A 31 4.64 10.30 -6.32
CA SER A 31 3.94 9.72 -7.46
C SER A 31 3.63 8.23 -7.32
N LEU A 32 4.44 7.47 -6.57
CA LEU A 32 4.16 6.06 -6.28
C LEU A 32 2.82 5.92 -5.54
N ILE A 33 2.54 6.83 -4.62
CA ILE A 33 1.38 6.79 -3.73
C ILE A 33 0.17 7.44 -4.42
N THR A 34 0.35 8.61 -5.03
CA THR A 34 -0.77 9.32 -5.67
C THR A 34 -1.34 8.55 -6.85
N GLN A 35 -0.49 7.96 -7.71
CA GLN A 35 -0.97 7.10 -8.81
C GLN A 35 -1.70 5.85 -8.33
N ASN A 36 -1.36 5.37 -7.13
CA ASN A 36 -2.06 4.26 -6.51
C ASN A 36 -3.46 4.71 -6.10
N LEU A 37 -3.54 5.73 -5.24
CA LEU A 37 -4.80 6.30 -4.76
C LEU A 37 -5.74 6.70 -5.91
N GLU A 38 -5.26 7.44 -6.90
CA GLU A 38 -6.09 7.90 -8.03
C GLU A 38 -6.70 6.71 -8.79
N ARG A 39 -5.93 5.64 -9.00
CA ARG A 39 -6.42 4.43 -9.65
C ARG A 39 -7.47 3.74 -8.79
N ASP A 40 -7.20 3.59 -7.50
CA ASP A 40 -8.05 2.83 -6.59
C ASP A 40 -9.36 3.57 -6.30
N ILE A 41 -9.31 4.89 -6.14
CA ILE A 41 -10.48 5.77 -6.03
C ILE A 41 -11.37 5.61 -7.25
N LYS A 42 -10.79 5.62 -8.45
CA LYS A 42 -11.56 5.45 -9.69
C LYS A 42 -12.20 4.06 -9.80
N TYR A 43 -11.54 3.03 -9.27
CA TYR A 43 -12.01 1.65 -9.34
C TYR A 43 -13.07 1.32 -8.28
N GLU A 44 -12.80 1.66 -7.02
CA GLU A 44 -13.69 1.39 -5.88
C GLU A 44 -14.83 2.42 -5.77
N ASN A 45 -14.67 3.61 -6.36
CA ASN A 45 -15.61 4.73 -6.32
C ASN A 45 -16.16 5.00 -4.90
N PRO A 46 -15.28 5.23 -3.91
CA PRO A 46 -15.70 5.44 -2.53
C PRO A 46 -16.45 6.76 -2.37
N LYS A 47 -17.28 6.83 -1.33
CA LYS A 47 -18.03 8.05 -1.00
C LYS A 47 -17.12 9.12 -0.39
N GLU A 48 -17.56 10.36 -0.52
CA GLU A 48 -16.99 11.49 0.23
C GLU A 48 -16.96 11.21 1.73
N GLY A 49 -15.97 11.79 2.41
CA GLY A 49 -15.72 11.56 3.83
C GLY A 49 -14.96 10.26 4.15
N LEU A 50 -14.50 9.50 3.14
CA LEU A 50 -13.60 8.37 3.36
C LEU A 50 -12.36 8.82 4.16
N ILE A 51 -12.03 8.09 5.22
CA ILE A 51 -10.84 8.34 6.01
C ILE A 51 -9.66 7.57 5.40
N VAL A 52 -8.62 8.30 5.00
CA VAL A 52 -7.35 7.70 4.57
C VAL A 52 -6.34 7.89 5.70
N HIS A 53 -6.00 6.77 6.36
CA HIS A 53 -5.05 6.77 7.48
C HIS A 53 -3.64 6.38 7.01
N THR A 54 -2.64 7.19 7.36
CA THR A 54 -1.24 6.97 6.97
C THR A 54 -0.27 7.35 8.09
N TYR A 55 0.99 6.92 7.98
CA TYR A 55 2.04 7.47 8.85
C TYR A 55 2.41 8.91 8.42
N GLN A 56 3.04 9.67 9.32
CA GLN A 56 3.60 11.00 9.04
C GLN A 56 4.86 11.00 8.15
N GLY A 57 4.88 10.16 7.11
CA GLY A 57 6.00 10.09 6.16
C GLY A 57 5.95 11.25 5.16
N THR A 58 7.13 11.71 4.71
CA THR A 58 7.26 12.88 3.82
C THR A 58 6.38 12.80 2.57
N GLN A 59 6.23 11.62 1.97
CA GLN A 59 5.39 11.45 0.78
C GLN A 59 3.89 11.59 1.10
N TYR A 60 3.44 11.08 2.26
CA TYR A 60 2.05 11.20 2.74
C TYR A 60 1.71 12.58 3.32
N MET A 61 2.71 13.44 3.52
CA MET A 61 2.54 14.83 3.92
C MET A 61 2.77 15.82 2.77
N SER A 62 3.05 15.31 1.57
CA SER A 62 3.35 16.15 0.41
C SER A 62 2.10 16.85 -0.13
N HIS A 63 2.32 17.99 -0.79
CA HIS A 63 1.25 18.76 -1.41
C HIS A 63 0.45 17.93 -2.41
N ASP A 64 1.12 17.16 -3.28
CA ASP A 64 0.43 16.36 -4.31
C ASP A 64 -0.45 15.27 -3.69
N TYR A 65 0.01 14.63 -2.60
CA TYR A 65 -0.82 13.67 -1.86
C TYR A 65 -2.05 14.35 -1.26
N LEU A 66 -1.85 15.46 -0.54
CA LEU A 66 -2.95 16.19 0.08
C LEU A 66 -3.95 16.69 -0.96
N HIS A 67 -3.48 17.11 -2.14
CA HIS A 67 -4.33 17.50 -3.26
C HIS A 67 -5.25 16.37 -3.72
N VAL A 68 -4.74 15.13 -3.84
CA VAL A 68 -5.57 13.95 -4.16
C VAL A 68 -6.63 13.73 -3.07
N ILE A 69 -6.27 13.81 -1.80
CA ILE A 69 -7.23 13.64 -0.70
C ILE A 69 -8.33 14.71 -0.75
N THR A 70 -7.94 15.99 -0.83
CA THR A 70 -8.90 17.10 -0.74
C THR A 70 -9.82 17.18 -1.94
N ASN A 71 -9.32 16.91 -3.15
CA ASN A 71 -10.13 16.94 -4.38
C ASN A 71 -11.21 15.85 -4.41
N ASN A 72 -11.01 14.75 -3.68
CA ASN A 72 -11.99 13.69 -3.55
C ASN A 72 -12.85 13.83 -2.28
N HIS A 73 -12.74 14.96 -1.57
CA HIS A 73 -13.46 15.22 -0.32
C HIS A 73 -13.22 14.14 0.76
N PHE A 74 -12.01 13.60 0.83
CA PHE A 74 -11.62 12.62 1.84
C PHE A 74 -11.05 13.29 3.09
N ILE A 75 -11.03 12.54 4.18
CA ILE A 75 -10.47 12.97 5.46
C ILE A 75 -9.10 12.30 5.61
N ASN A 76 -8.06 13.10 5.67
CA ASN A 76 -6.72 12.58 5.96
C ASN A 76 -6.55 12.37 7.46
N SER A 77 -6.02 11.21 7.84
CA SER A 77 -5.71 10.86 9.22
C SER A 77 -4.26 10.39 9.30
N TYR A 78 -3.56 10.78 10.36
CA TYR A 78 -2.21 10.32 10.62
C TYR A 78 -2.12 9.56 11.92
N SER A 79 -1.25 8.56 11.98
CA SER A 79 -0.90 7.92 13.25
C SER A 79 -0.17 8.89 14.16
N ASP A 80 -0.51 8.91 15.44
CA ASP A 80 0.19 9.70 16.44
C ASP A 80 1.63 9.22 16.62
N LYS A 81 2.52 10.15 16.99
CA LYS A 81 3.90 9.81 17.33
C LYS A 81 3.91 8.88 18.55
N GLY A 82 4.23 7.61 18.32
CA GLY A 82 4.31 6.59 19.37
C GLY A 82 3.08 5.69 19.51
N ASN A 83 2.02 5.89 18.71
CA ASN A 83 0.88 4.98 18.68
C ASN A 83 1.08 3.89 17.62
N GLN A 84 1.57 2.72 18.04
CA GLN A 84 1.85 1.58 17.17
C GLN A 84 0.58 0.83 16.72
N TYR A 85 -0.56 1.04 17.39
CA TYR A 85 -1.79 0.30 17.11
C TYR A 85 -2.45 0.72 15.81
N ASP A 86 -2.38 2.00 15.45
CA ASP A 86 -3.06 2.56 14.28
C ASP A 86 -2.54 1.92 12.97
N ASN A 87 -1.30 1.44 12.98
CA ASN A 87 -0.67 0.81 11.83
C ASN A 87 -0.43 -0.70 11.97
N ALA A 88 -0.91 -1.33 13.05
CA ALA A 88 -0.67 -2.75 13.30
C ALA A 88 -1.10 -3.64 12.11
N VAL A 89 -2.17 -3.25 11.40
CA VAL A 89 -2.72 -3.98 10.25
C VAL A 89 -1.75 -3.99 9.08
N ILE A 90 -1.22 -2.82 8.70
CA ILE A 90 -0.28 -2.71 7.59
C ILE A 90 1.08 -3.33 7.95
N GLU A 91 1.50 -3.21 9.21
CA GLU A 91 2.72 -3.85 9.72
C GLU A 91 2.62 -5.38 9.71
N SER A 92 1.50 -5.93 10.19
CA SER A 92 1.24 -7.38 10.17
C SER A 92 1.20 -7.91 8.73
N PHE A 93 0.53 -7.17 7.83
CA PHE A 93 0.55 -7.49 6.40
C PHE A 93 1.98 -7.57 5.86
N PHE A 94 2.81 -6.53 6.04
CA PHE A 94 4.17 -6.53 5.50
C PHE A 94 5.06 -7.61 6.14
N LYS A 95 4.86 -7.92 7.42
CA LYS A 95 5.57 -9.02 8.10
C LYS A 95 5.24 -10.37 7.46
N SER A 96 3.95 -10.66 7.29
CA SER A 96 3.49 -11.90 6.64
C SER A 96 3.92 -11.97 5.18
N PHE A 97 3.79 -10.87 4.44
CA PHE A 97 4.20 -10.74 3.05
C PHE A 97 5.69 -11.02 2.84
N LYS A 98 6.56 -10.42 3.67
CA LYS A 98 8.01 -10.67 3.62
C LYS A 98 8.32 -12.14 3.86
N ARG A 99 7.70 -12.75 4.88
CA ARG A 99 7.91 -14.16 5.24
C ARG A 99 7.45 -15.12 4.14
N GLU A 100 6.29 -14.86 3.54
CA GLU A 100 5.65 -15.80 2.64
C GLU A 100 6.10 -15.65 1.19
N VAL A 101 6.37 -14.42 0.76
CA VAL A 101 6.68 -14.12 -0.65
C VAL A 101 8.17 -13.86 -0.85
N LEU A 102 8.79 -13.01 -0.01
CA LEU A 102 10.14 -12.51 -0.27
C LEU A 102 11.24 -13.43 0.28
N LEU A 103 11.09 -13.97 1.49
CA LEU A 103 12.13 -14.79 2.12
C LEU A 103 12.25 -16.21 1.54
N LYS A 104 11.24 -16.69 0.80
CA LYS A 104 11.24 -18.04 0.21
C LYS A 104 11.85 -18.09 -1.20
N LYS A 105 12.18 -16.95 -1.81
CA LYS A 105 12.53 -16.87 -3.24
C LYS A 105 13.72 -15.95 -3.48
N TYR A 106 14.67 -16.43 -4.30
CA TYR A 106 15.71 -15.60 -4.89
C TYR A 106 15.22 -15.08 -6.25
N PHE A 107 15.10 -13.77 -6.39
CA PHE A 107 14.68 -13.17 -7.66
C PHE A 107 15.88 -12.70 -8.46
N LYS A 108 16.00 -13.21 -9.70
CA LYS A 108 17.10 -12.84 -10.60
C LYS A 108 16.98 -11.41 -11.13
N THR A 109 15.76 -10.90 -11.33
CA THR A 109 15.48 -9.58 -11.92
C THR A 109 14.32 -8.89 -11.22
N LYS A 110 14.28 -7.55 -11.26
CA LYS A 110 13.14 -6.75 -10.73
C LYS A 110 11.85 -7.04 -11.47
N ALA A 111 11.91 -7.36 -12.76
CA ALA A 111 10.73 -7.69 -13.54
C ALA A 111 10.04 -8.95 -12.98
N LEU A 112 10.82 -9.99 -12.68
CA LEU A 112 10.32 -11.21 -12.06
C LEU A 112 9.82 -10.94 -10.63
N THR A 113 10.54 -10.14 -9.84
CA THR A 113 10.07 -9.73 -8.51
C THR A 113 8.73 -9.00 -8.59
N LYS A 114 8.59 -8.01 -9.49
CA LYS A 114 7.33 -7.27 -9.67
C LYS A 114 6.20 -8.21 -10.02
N LEU A 115 6.38 -9.09 -11.00
CA LEU A 115 5.36 -10.03 -11.44
C LEU A 115 4.91 -10.95 -10.29
N GLU A 116 5.86 -11.48 -9.51
CA GLU A 116 5.56 -12.31 -8.35
C GLU A 116 4.75 -11.54 -7.29
N ILE A 117 5.17 -10.32 -6.93
CA ILE A 117 4.47 -9.49 -5.95
C ILE A 117 3.02 -9.25 -6.41
N LEU A 118 2.85 -8.82 -7.66
CA LEU A 118 1.54 -8.53 -8.26
C LEU A 118 0.64 -9.76 -8.24
N ASN A 119 1.17 -10.94 -8.60
CA ASN A 119 0.42 -12.19 -8.58
C ASN A 119 0.00 -12.58 -7.16
N ASN A 120 0.89 -12.45 -6.16
CA ASN A 120 0.55 -12.78 -4.78
C ASN A 120 -0.54 -11.83 -4.24
N ILE A 121 -0.44 -10.53 -4.49
CA ILE A 121 -1.46 -9.57 -4.05
C ILE A 121 -2.83 -9.93 -4.67
N LYS A 122 -2.88 -10.12 -5.99
CA LYS A 122 -4.14 -10.41 -6.71
C LYS A 122 -4.75 -11.76 -6.34
N VAL A 123 -3.93 -12.81 -6.29
CA VAL A 123 -4.41 -14.20 -6.21
C VAL A 123 -4.51 -14.69 -4.78
N TYR A 124 -3.58 -14.30 -3.91
CA TYR A 124 -3.50 -14.82 -2.56
C TYR A 124 -4.22 -13.90 -1.58
N TYR A 125 -3.87 -12.62 -1.58
CA TYR A 125 -4.35 -11.73 -0.53
C TYR A 125 -5.82 -11.30 -0.72
N ASN A 126 -6.23 -11.02 -1.95
CA ASN A 126 -7.60 -10.61 -2.23
C ASN A 126 -8.62 -11.75 -2.41
N LYS A 127 -8.18 -13.01 -2.64
CA LYS A 127 -9.11 -14.18 -2.69
C LYS A 127 -9.34 -14.85 -1.34
N LYS A 128 -8.38 -14.79 -0.40
CA LYS A 128 -8.48 -15.50 0.89
C LYS A 128 -9.01 -14.64 2.06
N GLY A 129 -9.30 -13.35 1.85
CA GLY A 129 -9.63 -12.43 2.96
C GLY A 129 -8.42 -12.19 3.88
N ALA A 130 -7.25 -11.97 3.27
CA ALA A 130 -5.97 -12.36 3.83
C ALA A 130 -5.27 -11.35 4.75
N ILE A 131 -6.00 -10.81 5.72
CA ILE A 131 -5.35 -10.21 6.88
C ILE A 131 -5.94 -10.88 8.10
N HIS A 132 -5.35 -12.02 8.45
CA HIS A 132 -5.57 -12.64 9.75
C HIS A 132 -4.46 -12.22 10.70
N ASN A 133 -4.91 -11.48 11.71
CA ASN A 133 -4.23 -10.95 12.89
C ASN A 133 -3.30 -9.75 12.66
#